data_AF-A0AAD5DQ67-F1
#
_entry.id   AF-A0AAD5DQ67-F1
#
_cell.length_a   1.000
_cell.length_b   1.000
_cell.length_c   1.000
_cell.angle_alpha   90.00
_cell.angle_beta   90.00
_cell.angle_gamma   90.00
#
_symmetry.space_group_name_H-M   'P 1'
#
loop_
_entity.id
_entity.type
_entity.pdbx_description
1 polymer ?
#
loop_
_entity_poly.entity_id
_entity_poly.type
_entity_poly.pdbx_seq_one_letter_code
_entity_poly.pdbx_strand_id
1 'polypeptide(L)'
;MTSLSSPPKLAVLASLVFALAGAIFAVGGLASLQADTPAQVEAQFKPYHYCWFLGVLELFSLGFGIFAVVKDYHKLQGPVITFLAIATSTILPLISQHIYNTAQLPGGNGSALRGNITIAGLLWAVIGNFFVLLATAYHNLASPDAQQGTAHFPGRNGSSDGGSSAKHKNLDAAAGV
;
A
#
# COMPACT_ATOMS: atom_id res chain seq x y z
N MET A 1 22.38 6.48 -7.18
CA MET A 1 21.39 7.01 -6.23
C MET A 1 20.27 7.63 -7.06
N THR A 2 19.07 7.06 -7.01
CA THR A 2 17.90 7.52 -7.77
C THR A 2 17.37 8.79 -7.08
N SER A 3 17.34 9.91 -7.81
CA SER A 3 16.90 11.18 -7.23
C SER A 3 15.43 11.09 -6.80
N LEU A 4 15.17 11.44 -5.54
CA LEU A 4 13.84 11.68 -4.97
C LEU A 4 13.12 12.88 -5.61
N SER A 5 13.77 13.61 -6.52
CA SER A 5 13.28 14.86 -7.07
C SER A 5 12.22 14.74 -8.16
N SER A 6 11.85 13.52 -8.61
CA SER A 6 10.80 13.42 -9.63
C SER A 6 9.41 13.65 -9.01
N PRO A 7 8.57 14.53 -9.60
CA PRO A 7 7.23 14.81 -9.09
C PRO A 7 6.37 13.57 -8.78
N PRO A 8 6.40 12.48 -9.58
CA PRO A 8 5.58 11.30 -9.30
C PRO A 8 6.08 10.50 -8.09
N LYS A 9 7.40 10.43 -7.85
CA LYS A 9 7.94 9.77 -6.66
C LYS A 9 7.64 10.56 -5.40
N LEU A 10 7.67 11.89 -5.47
CA LEU A 10 7.26 12.76 -4.37
C LEU A 10 5.78 12.57 -4.02
N ALA A 11 4.90 12.45 -5.02
CA ALA A 11 3.48 12.18 -4.79
C ALA A 11 3.26 10.85 -4.05
N VAL A 12 3.97 9.79 -4.46
CA VAL A 12 3.91 8.48 -3.77
C VAL A 12 4.43 8.61 -2.33
N LEU A 13 5.58 9.27 -2.14
CA LEU A 13 6.16 9.46 -0.80
C LEU A 13 5.23 10.26 0.12
N ALA A 14 4.69 11.38 -0.37
CA ALA A 14 3.77 12.22 0.39
C ALA A 14 2.52 11.43 0.81
N SER A 15 1.99 10.61 -0.11
CA SER A 15 0.83 9.75 0.18
C SER A 15 1.16 8.68 1.23
N LEU A 16 2.35 8.07 1.17
CA LEU A 16 2.81 7.10 2.15
C LEU A 16 2.99 7.74 3.54
N VAL A 17 3.56 8.95 3.61
CA VAL A 17 3.72 9.69 4.87
C VAL A 17 2.35 10.08 5.44
N PHE A 18 1.42 10.49 4.59
CA PHE A 18 0.06 10.80 4.99
C PHE A 18 -0.69 9.56 5.53
N ALA A 19 -0.58 8.41 4.87
CA ALA A 19 -1.12 7.15 5.36
C ALA A 19 -0.48 6.71 6.68
N LEU A 20 0.85 6.89 6.81
CA LEU A 20 1.59 6.58 8.02
C LEU A 20 1.12 7.41 9.22
N ALA A 21 0.79 8.68 9.02
CA ALA A 21 0.20 9.50 10.07
C ALA A 21 -1.10 8.87 10.60
N GLY A 22 -2.01 8.48 9.71
CA GLY A 22 -3.25 7.76 10.08
C GLY A 22 -2.98 6.48 10.86
N ALA A 23 -2.04 5.65 10.38
CA ALA A 23 -1.65 4.42 11.06
C ALA A 23 -1.07 4.66 12.47
N ILE A 24 -0.29 5.72 12.67
CA ILE A 24 0.23 6.12 13.99
C ILE A 24 -0.91 6.51 14.93
N PHE A 25 -1.90 7.29 14.46
CA PHE A 25 -3.07 7.62 15.27
C PHE A 25 -3.90 6.39 15.65
N ALA A 26 -4.06 5.43 14.72
CA ALA A 26 -4.77 4.18 14.98
C ALA A 26 -4.06 3.36 16.07
N VAL A 27 -2.75 3.14 15.94
CA VAL A 27 -1.96 2.37 16.90
C VAL A 27 -1.86 3.08 18.25
N GLY A 28 -1.68 4.41 18.26
CA GLY A 28 -1.64 5.21 19.49
C GLY A 28 -2.96 5.17 20.26
N GLY A 29 -4.09 5.32 19.54
CA GLY A 29 -5.43 5.15 20.11
C GLY A 29 -5.62 3.74 20.69
N LEU A 30 -5.26 2.70 19.94
CA LEU A 30 -5.39 1.32 20.37
C LEU A 30 -4.52 0.97 21.59
N ALA A 31 -3.29 1.49 21.65
CA ALA A 31 -2.39 1.32 22.78
C ALA A 31 -2.93 2.03 24.03
N SER A 32 -3.47 3.24 23.87
CA SER A 32 -4.05 4.00 24.98
C SER A 32 -5.31 3.33 25.55
N LEU A 33 -6.12 2.66 24.74
CA LEU A 33 -7.26 1.87 25.20
C LEU A 33 -6.83 0.67 26.06
N GLN A 34 -5.77 -0.03 25.65
CA GLN A 34 -5.25 -1.18 26.38
C GLN A 34 -4.62 -0.79 27.72
N ALA A 35 -3.93 0.33 27.79
CA ALA A 35 -3.29 0.80 29.02
C ALA A 35 -4.30 1.05 30.14
N ASP A 36 -5.45 1.66 29.83
CA ASP A 36 -6.43 2.06 30.85
C ASP A 36 -7.43 0.96 31.23
N THR A 37 -7.70 0.02 30.32
CA THR A 37 -8.82 -0.92 30.48
C THR A 37 -8.50 -2.34 30.01
N PRO A 38 -7.40 -2.98 30.47
CA PRO A 38 -6.94 -4.26 29.93
C PRO A 38 -8.00 -5.36 30.03
N ALA A 39 -8.66 -5.52 31.18
CA ALA A 39 -9.69 -6.56 31.37
C ALA A 39 -10.97 -6.33 30.55
N GLN A 40 -11.37 -5.07 30.31
CA GLN A 40 -12.56 -4.73 29.53
C GLN A 40 -12.29 -4.81 28.03
N VAL A 41 -11.11 -4.34 27.60
CA VAL A 41 -10.65 -4.48 26.22
C VAL A 41 -10.49 -5.96 25.87
N GLU A 42 -9.90 -6.78 26.73
CA GLU A 42 -9.71 -8.21 26.45
C GLU A 42 -11.05 -8.99 26.41
N ALA A 43 -12.02 -8.58 27.24
CA ALA A 43 -13.35 -9.21 27.28
C ALA A 43 -14.28 -8.77 26.13
N GLN A 44 -14.27 -7.48 25.75
CA GLN A 44 -15.16 -6.91 24.72
C GLN A 44 -14.51 -6.90 23.32
N PHE A 45 -13.18 -6.83 23.24
CA PHE A 45 -12.38 -6.99 22.03
C PHE A 45 -11.62 -8.32 22.05
N LYS A 46 -12.32 -9.46 22.06
CA LYS A 46 -11.65 -10.78 21.91
C LYS A 46 -10.72 -10.90 20.67
N PRO A 47 -10.88 -10.15 19.55
CA PRO A 47 -9.87 -10.09 18.50
C PRO A 47 -8.85 -8.93 18.67
N TYR A 48 -8.52 -8.52 19.89
CA TYR A 48 -7.54 -7.46 20.15
C TYR A 48 -6.14 -7.78 19.61
N HIS A 49 -5.70 -9.04 19.71
CA HIS A 49 -4.45 -9.51 19.09
C HIS A 49 -4.46 -9.36 17.56
N TYR A 50 -5.62 -9.55 16.93
CA TYR A 50 -5.77 -9.33 15.49
C TYR A 50 -5.65 -7.86 15.14
N CYS A 51 -6.17 -6.94 15.96
CA CYS A 51 -6.00 -5.49 15.74
C CYS A 51 -4.52 -5.09 15.79
N TRP A 52 -3.74 -5.62 16.74
CA TRP A 52 -2.30 -5.39 16.81
C TRP A 52 -1.54 -5.96 15.62
N PHE A 53 -1.84 -7.20 15.25
CA PHE A 53 -1.24 -7.83 14.06
C PHE A 53 -1.49 -6.97 12.80
N LEU A 54 -2.69 -6.42 12.67
CA LEU A 54 -3.07 -5.60 11.52
C LEU A 54 -2.45 -4.20 11.57
N GLY A 55 -2.29 -3.62 12.75
CA GLY A 55 -1.48 -2.40 12.93
C GLY A 55 -0.02 -2.63 12.52
N VAL A 56 0.56 -3.76 12.89
CA VAL A 56 1.93 -4.13 12.47
C VAL A 56 2.00 -4.36 10.97
N LEU A 57 1.02 -5.05 10.37
CA LEU A 57 0.95 -5.28 8.94
C LEU A 57 0.87 -3.96 8.16
N GLU A 58 0.04 -3.03 8.61
CA GLU A 58 -0.11 -1.70 8.01
C GLU A 58 1.20 -0.90 8.09
N LEU A 59 1.81 -0.81 9.28
CA LEU A 59 3.08 -0.13 9.48
C LEU A 59 4.20 -0.75 8.65
N PHE A 60 4.24 -2.08 8.55
CA PHE A 60 5.19 -2.78 7.70
C PHE A 60 4.98 -2.44 6.22
N SER A 61 3.72 -2.45 5.75
CA SER A 61 3.35 -2.14 4.36
C SER A 61 3.80 -0.72 3.97
N LEU A 62 3.54 0.25 4.85
CA LEU A 62 3.92 1.64 4.67
C LEU A 62 5.44 1.85 4.76
N GLY A 63 6.10 1.21 5.73
CA GLY A 63 7.56 1.24 5.87
C GLY A 63 8.27 0.65 4.65
N PHE A 64 7.76 -0.49 4.14
CA PHE A 64 8.24 -1.10 2.91
C PHE A 64 7.98 -0.21 1.69
N GLY A 65 6.84 0.48 1.62
CA GLY A 65 6.55 1.50 0.60
C GLY A 65 7.55 2.65 0.60
N ILE A 66 7.87 3.20 1.78
CA ILE A 66 8.86 4.29 1.91
C ILE A 66 10.24 3.80 1.49
N PHE A 67 10.64 2.60 1.93
CA PHE A 67 11.88 1.96 1.50
C PHE A 67 11.93 1.79 -0.03
N ALA A 68 10.82 1.34 -0.63
CA ALA A 68 10.72 1.15 -2.08
C ALA A 68 10.94 2.47 -2.84
N VAL A 69 10.37 3.58 -2.36
CA VAL A 69 10.57 4.91 -2.96
C VAL A 69 12.04 5.33 -2.93
N VAL A 70 12.72 5.13 -1.80
CA VAL A 70 14.13 5.49 -1.63
C VAL A 70 15.06 4.60 -2.47
N LYS A 71 14.71 3.33 -2.67
CA LYS A 71 15.57 2.37 -3.38
C LYS A 71 15.32 2.39 -4.90
N ASP A 72 14.22 1.77 -5.33
CA ASP A 72 13.85 1.63 -6.74
C ASP A 72 12.36 1.29 -6.83
N TYR A 73 11.52 2.33 -6.76
CA TYR A 73 10.08 2.17 -6.70
C TYR A 73 9.52 1.41 -7.90
N HIS A 74 10.13 1.54 -9.08
CA HIS A 74 9.66 0.86 -10.28
C HIS A 74 9.68 -0.65 -10.20
N LYS A 75 10.67 -1.21 -9.51
CA LYS A 75 10.81 -2.67 -9.32
C LYS A 75 9.98 -3.17 -8.15
N LEU A 76 9.77 -2.32 -7.14
CA LEU A 76 9.18 -2.70 -5.87
C LEU A 76 7.70 -2.33 -5.74
N GLN A 77 7.14 -1.56 -6.69
CA GLN A 77 5.75 -1.11 -6.64
C GLN A 77 4.72 -2.25 -6.59
N GLY A 78 4.95 -3.35 -7.33
CA GLY A 78 4.02 -4.49 -7.33
C GLY A 78 3.84 -5.07 -5.92
N PRO A 79 4.94 -5.48 -5.25
CA PRO A 79 4.90 -5.87 -3.85
C PRO A 79 4.28 -4.82 -2.92
N VAL A 80 4.61 -3.52 -3.09
CA VAL A 80 4.04 -2.43 -2.28
C VAL A 80 2.51 -2.40 -2.41
N ILE A 81 1.98 -2.40 -3.63
CA ILE A 81 0.54 -2.41 -3.91
C ILE A 81 -0.12 -3.65 -3.29
N THR A 82 0.51 -4.82 -3.42
CA THR A 82 -0.04 -6.07 -2.85
C THR A 82 -0.17 -5.99 -1.33
N PHE A 83 0.89 -5.56 -0.63
CA PHE A 83 0.84 -5.40 0.82
C PHE A 83 -0.21 -4.38 1.26
N LEU A 84 -0.25 -3.23 0.60
CA LEU A 84 -1.27 -2.19 0.83
C LEU A 84 -2.69 -2.69 0.59
N ALA A 85 -2.92 -3.46 -0.47
CA ALA A 85 -4.22 -4.02 -0.78
C ALA A 85 -4.66 -5.02 0.30
N ILE A 86 -3.77 -5.92 0.73
CA ILE A 86 -4.06 -6.87 1.82
C ILE A 86 -4.37 -6.12 3.12
N ALA A 87 -3.54 -5.15 3.49
CA ALA A 87 -3.71 -4.39 4.72
C ALA A 87 -5.03 -3.60 4.71
N THR A 88 -5.32 -2.88 3.61
CA THR A 88 -6.56 -2.11 3.44
C THR A 88 -7.81 -3.00 3.46
N SER A 89 -7.78 -4.14 2.78
CA SER A 89 -8.89 -5.12 2.75
C SER A 89 -9.22 -5.64 4.14
N THR A 90 -8.21 -5.70 5.02
CA THR A 90 -8.36 -6.23 6.37
C THR A 90 -8.72 -5.14 7.39
N ILE A 91 -8.29 -3.89 7.16
CA ILE A 91 -8.65 -2.74 8.01
C ILE A 91 -10.13 -2.34 7.85
N LEU A 92 -10.70 -2.43 6.65
CA LEU A 92 -12.08 -2.00 6.40
C LEU A 92 -13.13 -2.69 7.30
N PRO A 93 -13.13 -4.03 7.44
CA PRO A 93 -14.02 -4.73 8.39
C PRO A 93 -13.76 -4.32 9.85
N LEU A 94 -12.50 -4.07 10.22
CA LEU A 94 -12.15 -3.66 11.57
C LEU A 94 -12.76 -2.32 11.95
N ILE A 95 -12.81 -1.35 11.02
CA ILE A 95 -13.41 -0.04 11.32
C ILE A 95 -14.85 -0.21 11.79
N SER A 96 -15.65 -0.98 11.04
CA SER A 96 -17.04 -1.28 11.41
C SER A 96 -17.13 -1.94 12.78
N GLN A 97 -16.31 -2.96 13.04
CA GLN A 97 -16.29 -3.66 14.33
C GLN A 97 -15.85 -2.73 15.48
N HIS A 98 -14.85 -1.88 15.26
CA HIS A 98 -14.32 -0.97 16.27
C HIS A 98 -15.32 0.14 16.60
N ILE A 99 -16.12 0.60 15.64
CA ILE A 99 -17.23 1.55 15.88
C ILE A 99 -18.27 0.93 16.81
N TYR A 100 -18.73 -0.29 16.54
CA TYR A 100 -19.72 -0.96 17.40
C TYR A 100 -19.20 -1.18 18.82
N ASN A 101 -17.94 -1.59 18.95
CA ASN A 101 -17.35 -1.83 20.26
C ASN A 101 -17.06 -0.52 21.01
N THR A 102 -16.65 0.54 20.31
CA THR A 102 -16.42 1.86 20.91
C THR A 102 -17.71 2.45 21.49
N ALA A 103 -18.85 2.23 20.83
CA ALA A 103 -20.16 2.65 21.33
C ALA A 103 -20.56 1.97 22.66
N GLN A 104 -19.94 0.84 23.00
CA GLN A 104 -20.19 0.09 24.24
C GLN A 104 -19.21 0.47 25.37
N LEU A 105 -18.21 1.32 25.09
CA LEU A 105 -17.25 1.75 26.09
C LEU A 105 -17.84 2.80 27.04
N PRO A 106 -17.56 2.71 28.35
CA PRO A 106 -18.07 3.67 29.32
C PRO A 106 -17.45 5.05 29.14
N GLY A 107 -18.26 6.07 28.85
CA GLY A 107 -17.78 7.44 28.59
C GLY A 107 -17.08 8.15 29.76
N GLY A 108 -17.22 7.65 30.99
CA GLY A 108 -16.75 8.33 32.20
C GLY A 108 -15.23 8.39 32.41
N ASN A 109 -14.44 7.58 31.70
CA ASN A 109 -12.97 7.51 31.85
C ASN A 109 -12.20 7.92 30.58
N GLY A 110 -12.87 8.55 29.60
CA GLY A 110 -12.28 8.93 28.33
C GLY A 110 -12.04 7.77 27.34
N SER A 111 -12.49 6.55 27.65
CA SER A 111 -12.32 5.39 26.77
C SER A 111 -13.02 5.57 25.41
N ALA A 112 -14.20 6.19 25.39
CA ALA A 112 -14.92 6.54 24.16
C ALA A 112 -14.12 7.51 23.27
N LEU A 113 -13.42 8.49 23.87
CA LEU A 113 -12.55 9.41 23.13
C LEU A 113 -11.39 8.65 22.48
N ARG A 114 -10.73 7.76 23.22
CA ARG A 114 -9.62 6.94 22.71
C ARG A 114 -10.08 5.99 21.60
N GLY A 115 -11.26 5.37 21.75
CA GLY A 115 -11.91 4.59 20.69
C GLY A 115 -12.15 5.40 19.41
N ASN A 116 -12.66 6.62 19.56
CA ASN A 116 -12.86 7.53 18.42
C ASN A 116 -11.54 7.94 17.76
N ILE A 117 -10.46 8.16 18.53
CA ILE A 117 -9.12 8.42 17.98
C ILE A 117 -8.63 7.23 17.16
N THR A 118 -8.80 6.00 17.68
CA THR A 118 -8.46 4.77 16.93
C THR A 118 -9.24 4.69 15.61
N ILE A 119 -10.56 4.92 15.66
CA ILE A 119 -11.43 4.91 14.47
C ILE A 119 -10.99 5.96 13.45
N ALA A 120 -10.71 7.18 13.90
CA ALA A 120 -10.25 8.26 13.03
C ALA A 120 -8.90 7.92 12.38
N GLY A 121 -7.98 7.33 13.13
CA GLY A 121 -6.70 6.85 12.61
C GLY A 121 -6.86 5.76 11.55
N LEU A 122 -7.74 4.77 11.79
CA LEU A 122 -8.00 3.70 10.82
C LEU A 122 -8.64 4.23 9.53
N LEU A 123 -9.61 5.15 9.64
CA LEU A 123 -10.23 5.81 8.49
C LEU A 123 -9.19 6.63 7.70
N TRP A 124 -8.34 7.38 8.40
CA TRP A 124 -7.25 8.13 7.78
C TRP A 124 -6.29 7.18 7.06
N ALA A 125 -5.84 6.08 7.69
CA ALA A 125 -4.96 5.11 7.05
C ALA A 125 -5.56 4.57 5.74
N VAL A 126 -6.84 4.18 5.74
CA VAL A 126 -7.54 3.73 4.52
C VAL A 126 -7.57 4.81 3.44
N ILE A 127 -7.92 6.05 3.78
CA ILE A 127 -7.91 7.17 2.83
C ILE A 127 -6.50 7.41 2.28
N GLY A 128 -5.48 7.32 3.14
CA GLY A 128 -4.09 7.43 2.75
C GLY A 128 -3.67 6.33 1.79
N ASN A 129 -4.10 5.10 2.02
CA ASN A 129 -3.83 3.96 1.13
C ASN A 129 -4.46 4.18 -0.25
N PHE A 130 -5.66 4.75 -0.33
CA PHE A 130 -6.25 5.18 -1.60
C PHE A 130 -5.38 6.24 -2.32
N PHE A 131 -4.87 7.24 -1.59
CA PHE A 131 -3.94 8.21 -2.18
C PHE A 131 -2.64 7.57 -2.65
N VAL A 132 -2.11 6.58 -1.93
CA VAL A 132 -0.92 5.84 -2.37
C VAL A 132 -1.21 5.12 -3.69
N LEU A 133 -2.36 4.45 -3.82
CA LEU A 133 -2.74 3.77 -5.07
C LEU A 133 -2.88 4.76 -6.24
N LEU A 134 -3.52 5.91 -6.01
CA LEU A 134 -3.65 6.98 -7.02
C LEU A 134 -2.28 7.55 -7.42
N ALA A 135 -1.42 7.84 -6.45
CA ALA A 135 -0.07 8.33 -6.70
C ALA A 135 0.79 7.29 -7.42
N THR A 136 0.57 6.01 -7.15
CA THR A 136 1.24 4.90 -7.85
C THR A 136 0.77 4.80 -9.30
N ALA A 137 -0.54 4.94 -9.55
CA ALA A 137 -1.09 5.00 -10.90
C ALA A 137 -0.51 6.20 -11.67
N TYR A 138 -0.46 7.38 -11.05
CA TYR A 138 0.18 8.56 -11.63
C TYR A 138 1.67 8.34 -11.91
N HIS A 139 2.40 7.71 -10.98
CA HIS A 139 3.80 7.33 -11.17
C HIS A 139 3.99 6.43 -12.38
N ASN A 140 3.11 5.45 -12.60
CA ASN A 140 3.19 4.57 -13.76
C ASN A 140 2.88 5.27 -15.08
N LEU A 141 1.91 6.19 -15.11
CA LEU A 141 1.59 6.98 -16.30
C LEU A 141 2.70 7.96 -16.68
N ALA A 142 3.43 8.47 -15.68
CA ALA A 142 4.53 9.42 -15.89
C ALA A 142 5.84 8.75 -16.32
N SER A 143 5.90 7.42 -16.35
CA SER A 143 7.12 6.69 -16.68
C SER A 143 7.27 6.45 -18.19
N PRO A 144 8.49 6.57 -18.74
CA PRO A 144 8.73 6.48 -20.18
C PRO A 144 8.29 5.14 -20.80
N ASP A 145 8.26 4.05 -20.02
CA ASP A 145 7.79 2.73 -20.48
C ASP A 145 6.28 2.70 -20.77
N ALA A 146 5.48 3.58 -20.15
CA ALA A 146 4.05 3.69 -20.44
C ALA A 146 3.75 4.27 -21.83
N GLN A 147 4.73 4.92 -22.46
CA GLN A 147 4.59 5.43 -23.83
C GLN A 147 4.95 4.39 -24.91
N GLN A 148 5.53 3.23 -24.56
CA GLN A 148 5.91 2.18 -25.51
C GLN A 148 4.99 0.94 -25.47
N GLY A 149 3.99 0.92 -24.57
CA GLY A 149 3.30 -0.31 -24.16
C GLY A 149 1.87 -0.55 -24.65
N THR A 150 1.35 0.14 -25.67
CA THR A 150 -0.01 -0.14 -26.20
C THR A 150 -0.08 -0.20 -27.73
N ALA A 151 0.51 -1.26 -28.31
CA ALA A 151 0.04 -1.90 -29.54
C ALA A 151 0.67 -3.30 -29.73
N HIS A 152 0.43 -4.22 -28.80
CA HIS A 152 0.56 -5.65 -29.11
C HIS A 152 -0.67 -6.40 -28.60
N PHE A 153 -1.72 -6.36 -29.42
CA PHE A 153 -2.86 -7.26 -29.26
C PHE A 153 -2.38 -8.69 -29.52
N PRO A 154 -2.67 -9.68 -28.65
CA PRO A 154 -2.44 -11.07 -28.99
C PRO A 154 -3.50 -11.47 -30.04
N GLY A 155 -3.08 -11.43 -31.30
CA GLY A 155 -3.81 -11.99 -32.41
C GLY A 155 -4.00 -13.50 -32.21
N ARG A 156 -5.24 -13.88 -31.98
CA ARG A 156 -5.79 -15.21 -32.17
C ARG A 156 -5.49 -15.70 -33.60
N ASN A 157 -4.62 -16.70 -33.76
CA ASN A 157 -4.78 -17.88 -34.62
C ASN A 157 -3.42 -18.54 -34.94
N GLY A 158 -3.44 -19.87 -35.02
CA GLY A 158 -2.52 -20.59 -35.90
C GLY A 158 -1.43 -21.38 -35.19
N SER A 159 -1.67 -22.67 -35.10
CA SER A 159 -0.66 -23.72 -34.99
C SER A 159 0.50 -23.59 -36.00
N SER A 160 1.59 -24.27 -35.63
CA SER A 160 2.66 -24.86 -36.45
C SER A 160 3.97 -24.07 -36.64
N ASP A 161 5.04 -24.77 -36.22
CA ASP A 161 6.39 -24.79 -36.79
C ASP A 161 7.45 -23.81 -36.24
N GLY A 162 8.11 -24.28 -35.17
CA GLY A 162 9.50 -24.75 -35.20
C GLY A 162 10.57 -23.88 -35.87
N GLY A 163 11.66 -23.61 -35.15
CA GLY A 163 12.94 -23.34 -35.80
C GLY A 163 13.92 -22.44 -35.05
N SER A 164 14.80 -23.06 -34.27
CA SER A 164 16.10 -22.50 -33.90
C SER A 164 16.88 -22.04 -35.14
N SER A 165 17.45 -20.83 -35.15
CA SER A 165 18.89 -20.69 -35.41
C SER A 165 19.42 -19.27 -35.26
N ALA A 166 20.67 -19.25 -34.79
CA ALA A 166 21.56 -18.13 -34.59
C ALA A 166 21.85 -17.28 -35.84
N LYS A 167 22.51 -16.13 -35.58
CA LYS A 167 23.46 -15.44 -36.48
C LYS A 167 22.87 -14.87 -37.77
N HIS A 168 22.58 -13.58 -37.75
CA HIS A 168 23.03 -12.69 -38.83
C HIS A 168 23.72 -11.47 -38.21
N LYS A 169 25.01 -11.68 -37.92
CA LYS A 169 26.02 -10.64 -37.70
C LYS A 169 26.67 -10.41 -39.08
N ASN A 170 26.77 -9.16 -39.51
CA ASN A 170 27.51 -8.67 -40.69
C ASN A 170 27.05 -9.17 -42.07
N LEU A 171 26.23 -8.39 -42.77
CA LEU A 171 26.18 -8.35 -44.24
C LEU A 171 25.59 -6.99 -44.71
N ASP A 172 26.17 -5.86 -44.29
CA ASP A 172 25.85 -4.52 -44.86
C ASP A 172 27.11 -3.70 -45.17
N ALA A 173 28.25 -4.36 -45.40
CA ALA A 173 29.50 -3.70 -45.79
C ALA A 173 30.17 -4.43 -46.96
N ALA A 174 29.43 -4.64 -48.05
CA ALA A 174 30.00 -4.94 -49.38
C ALA A 174 28.90 -4.93 -50.48
N ALA A 175 28.27 -3.79 -50.73
CA ALA A 175 27.65 -3.48 -52.04
C ALA A 175 27.18 -2.02 -52.05
N GLY A 176 28.05 -1.10 -52.48
CA GLY A 176 27.66 0.31 -52.64
C GLY A 176 28.80 1.21 -53.10
N VAL A 177 29.04 1.17 -54.42
CA VAL A 177 29.84 2.09 -55.26
C VAL A 177 31.36 1.97 -55.18
#